data_AF-A0A3B1CUE6-F1
#
_entry.id   AF-A0A3B1CUE6-F1
#
_cell.length_a   1.000
_cell.length_b   1.000
_cell.length_c   1.000
_cell.angle_alpha   90.00
_cell.angle_beta   90.00
_cell.angle_gamma   90.00
#
_symmetry.space_group_name_H-M   'P 1'
#
loop_
_entity.id
_entity.type
_entity.pdbx_description
1 polymer ?
#
loop_
_entity_poly.entity_id
_entity_poly.type
_entity_poly.pdbx_seq_one_letter_code
_entity_poly.pdbx_strand_id
1 'polypeptide(L)'
;MKPDFMTIKFIHICIKRTFFVFISLGLFACGGGGEGGGGTGPGNTPPAQKTGIFLDSVVAGAGFQTTSGLNGNTSTSGEFQYLPGDMITFSIGNIELPPVPGDDFVTPLQMGTTGNVDDPRVIKILQLLQSIDSDGIPDNGITIPSEADFPGSGNAIDFGANEAEF
;
A
#
# COMPACT_ATOMS: atom_id res chain seq x y z
N MET A 1 18.72 -22.64 32.17
CA MET A 1 18.72 -22.04 30.83
C MET A 1 17.28 -21.72 30.49
N LYS A 2 16.83 -20.52 30.85
CA LYS A 2 15.50 -20.00 30.51
C LYS A 2 15.71 -19.05 29.32
N PRO A 3 14.90 -19.13 28.26
CA PRO A 3 14.93 -18.11 27.22
C PRO A 3 14.28 -16.86 27.79
N ASP A 4 15.09 -15.81 27.90
CA ASP A 4 14.67 -14.52 28.40
C ASP A 4 13.77 -13.87 27.34
N PHE A 5 12.48 -13.85 27.67
CA PHE A 5 11.40 -13.16 26.97
C PHE A 5 11.71 -11.66 27.02
N MET A 6 12.48 -11.18 26.04
CA MET A 6 12.96 -9.81 25.98
C MET A 6 11.88 -8.91 25.39
N THR A 7 10.89 -8.64 26.24
CA THR A 7 10.31 -7.32 26.49
C THR A 7 10.06 -6.46 25.27
N ILE A 8 8.83 -6.59 24.78
CA ILE A 8 8.05 -5.53 24.15
C ILE A 8 8.31 -4.21 24.88
N LYS A 9 9.13 -3.34 24.30
CA LYS A 9 9.32 -1.96 24.76
C LYS A 9 8.37 -1.04 23.99
N PHE A 10 7.08 -1.19 24.28
CA PHE A 10 6.18 -0.04 24.15
C PHE A 10 6.63 1.02 25.17
N ILE A 11 6.60 2.28 24.74
CA ILE A 11 6.78 3.51 25.53
C ILE A 11 8.25 3.94 25.69
N HIS A 12 8.69 4.83 24.80
CA HIS A 12 9.17 6.19 25.07
C HIS A 12 9.95 6.73 23.85
N ILE A 13 9.27 7.30 22.86
CA ILE A 13 9.87 8.39 22.10
C ILE A 13 9.02 9.64 22.32
N CYS A 14 9.61 10.50 23.14
CA CYS A 14 9.03 11.69 23.70
C CYS A 14 8.67 12.71 22.61
N ILE A 15 7.47 13.25 22.72
CA ILE A 15 7.16 14.61 22.30
C ILE A 15 8.26 15.56 22.84
N LYS A 16 9.07 16.09 21.92
CA LYS A 16 9.85 17.34 22.03
C LYS A 16 9.95 17.86 20.58
N ARG A 17 9.08 18.71 20.04
CA ARG A 17 8.71 20.11 20.38
C ARG A 17 9.94 21.01 20.53
N THR A 18 9.98 22.09 19.71
CA THR A 18 10.85 23.29 19.72
C THR A 18 11.98 23.21 18.66
N PHE A 19 12.22 24.12 17.70
CA PHE A 19 11.69 25.45 17.35
C PHE A 19 12.30 25.89 16.00
N PHE A 20 11.57 26.73 15.25
CA PHE A 20 12.05 27.84 14.39
C PHE A 20 13.08 27.59 13.27
N VAL A 21 12.62 27.73 12.01
CA VAL A 21 13.17 28.76 11.11
C VAL A 21 12.00 29.49 10.42
N PHE A 22 11.81 30.74 10.82
CA PHE A 22 11.15 31.77 10.02
C PHE A 22 12.04 32.05 8.80
N ILE A 23 11.53 31.94 7.57
CA ILE A 23 12.03 32.78 6.48
C ILE A 23 10.91 33.19 5.54
N SER A 24 11.03 34.46 5.17
CA SER A 24 10.08 35.39 4.62
C SER A 24 9.81 35.21 3.13
N LEU A 25 8.55 35.50 2.76
CA LEU A 25 8.02 36.09 1.53
C LEU A 25 8.63 35.68 0.17
N GLY A 26 7.79 35.03 -0.63
CA GLY A 26 7.78 35.09 -2.08
C GLY A 26 6.36 34.89 -2.60
N LEU A 27 5.52 35.92 -2.53
CA LEU A 27 4.25 35.96 -3.26
C LEU A 27 4.55 36.12 -4.76
N PHE A 28 4.55 35.01 -5.50
CA PHE A 28 4.30 35.07 -6.93
C PHE A 28 2.79 35.10 -7.15
N ALA A 29 2.33 36.31 -7.42
CA ALA A 29 1.06 36.58 -8.07
C ALA A 29 1.06 36.06 -9.52
N CYS A 30 -0.14 36.07 -10.13
CA CYS A 30 -0.49 35.68 -11.49
C CYS A 30 -0.82 34.17 -11.60
N GLY A 31 -2.01 33.73 -12.01
CA GLY A 31 -3.15 34.39 -12.64
C GLY A 31 -3.92 33.28 -13.37
N GLY A 32 -5.26 33.34 -13.37
CA GLY A 32 -6.06 32.35 -14.11
C GLY A 32 -7.51 32.32 -13.65
N GLY A 33 -8.30 33.29 -14.12
CA GLY A 33 -9.76 33.24 -14.06
C GLY A 33 -10.32 32.23 -15.06
N GLY A 34 -11.44 31.62 -14.69
CA GLY A 34 -12.18 30.67 -15.50
C GLY A 34 -13.56 30.43 -14.92
N GLU A 35 -14.45 31.43 -15.00
CA GLU A 35 -15.89 31.21 -14.86
C GLU A 35 -16.41 30.38 -16.05
N GLY A 36 -16.51 29.07 -15.83
CA GLY A 36 -17.32 28.17 -16.66
C GLY A 36 -18.72 28.05 -16.06
N GLY A 37 -19.60 28.97 -16.41
CA GLY A 37 -21.04 28.81 -16.17
C GLY A 37 -21.66 27.84 -17.18
N GLY A 38 -22.49 26.90 -16.69
CA GLY A 38 -23.49 26.24 -17.54
C GLY A 38 -23.76 24.77 -17.21
N GLY A 39 -24.87 24.50 -16.51
CA GLY A 39 -25.57 23.21 -16.61
C GLY A 39 -26.02 22.60 -15.28
N THR A 40 -27.10 23.09 -14.68
CA THR A 40 -27.89 22.30 -13.72
C THR A 40 -28.74 21.27 -14.49
N GLY A 41 -28.08 20.22 -14.97
CA GLY A 41 -28.70 18.93 -15.25
C GLY A 41 -28.26 17.95 -14.16
N PRO A 42 -28.94 16.80 -13.97
CA PRO A 42 -28.39 15.71 -13.16
C PRO A 42 -27.11 15.23 -13.85
N GLY A 43 -25.97 15.79 -13.44
CA GLY A 43 -24.69 15.61 -14.07
C GLY A 43 -24.17 14.21 -13.79
N ASN A 44 -24.09 13.39 -14.83
CA ASN A 44 -23.42 12.10 -14.80
C ASN A 44 -21.89 12.34 -14.88
N THR A 45 -21.34 13.06 -13.90
CA THR A 45 -19.89 13.32 -13.80
C THR A 45 -19.19 11.99 -13.54
N PRO A 46 -18.21 11.57 -14.37
CA PRO A 46 -17.44 10.37 -14.10
C PRO A 46 -16.81 10.43 -12.70
N PRO A 47 -16.77 9.32 -11.95
CA PRO A 47 -16.11 9.30 -10.65
C PRO A 47 -14.66 9.77 -10.78
N ALA A 48 -14.27 10.71 -9.92
CA ALA A 48 -12.91 11.25 -9.93
C ALA A 48 -11.92 10.21 -9.39
N GLN A 49 -10.79 10.08 -10.09
CA GLN A 49 -9.68 9.23 -9.68
C GLN A 49 -9.06 9.70 -8.37
N LYS A 50 -8.70 8.74 -7.52
CA LYS A 50 -8.03 8.93 -6.24
C LYS A 50 -6.68 8.23 -6.23
N THR A 51 -5.87 8.62 -5.26
CA THR A 51 -4.55 8.04 -4.97
C THR A 51 -4.58 7.43 -3.58
N GLY A 52 -4.15 6.18 -3.45
CA GLY A 52 -3.95 5.50 -2.18
C GLY A 52 -2.50 5.05 -2.02
N ILE A 53 -2.13 4.60 -0.84
CA ILE A 53 -0.77 4.11 -0.53
C ILE A 53 -0.84 2.65 -0.06
N PHE A 54 -0.04 1.77 -0.67
CA PHE A 54 0.12 0.40 -0.21
C PHE A 54 1.20 0.32 0.88
N LEU A 55 0.80 -0.12 2.08
CA LEU A 55 1.52 0.10 3.32
C LEU A 55 1.66 -1.18 4.17
N ASP A 56 2.90 -1.62 4.33
CA ASP A 56 3.43 -2.31 5.51
C ASP A 56 4.45 -1.34 6.14
N SER A 57 5.66 -1.32 5.58
CA SER A 57 6.32 -0.08 5.18
C SER A 57 5.90 0.31 3.77
N VAL A 58 6.20 1.53 3.29
CA VAL A 58 5.81 1.92 1.92
C VAL A 58 6.28 0.88 0.90
N VAL A 59 5.36 0.29 0.14
CA VAL A 59 5.67 -0.80 -0.79
C VAL A 59 5.80 -0.24 -2.20
N ALA A 60 7.03 -0.16 -2.71
CA ALA A 60 7.35 0.34 -4.04
C ALA A 60 7.49 -0.80 -5.07
N GLY A 61 6.98 -0.59 -6.28
CA GLY A 61 7.12 -1.53 -7.39
C GLY A 61 6.12 -2.69 -7.44
N ALA A 62 5.21 -2.81 -6.48
CA ALA A 62 4.14 -3.82 -6.53
C ALA A 62 3.17 -3.52 -7.68
N GLY A 63 2.80 -4.53 -8.46
CA GLY A 63 1.75 -4.39 -9.47
C GLY A 63 0.40 -4.13 -8.80
N PHE A 64 -0.50 -3.44 -9.49
CA PHE A 64 -1.91 -3.33 -9.09
C PHE A 64 -2.83 -3.36 -10.31
N GLN A 65 -4.05 -3.86 -10.09
CA GLN A 65 -5.15 -3.77 -11.03
C GLN A 65 -6.46 -3.51 -10.29
N THR A 66 -7.31 -2.64 -10.83
CA THR A 66 -8.62 -2.31 -10.27
C THR A 66 -9.74 -2.90 -11.10
N THR A 67 -10.91 -3.07 -10.48
CA THR A 67 -12.14 -3.50 -11.16
C THR A 67 -12.61 -2.56 -12.27
N SER A 68 -12.28 -1.28 -12.19
CA SER A 68 -12.53 -0.28 -13.23
C SER A 68 -11.52 -0.33 -14.39
N GLY A 69 -10.47 -1.15 -14.28
CA GLY A 69 -9.46 -1.37 -15.32
C GLY A 69 -8.19 -0.53 -15.20
N LEU A 70 -8.05 0.28 -14.14
CA LEU A 70 -6.78 0.95 -13.84
C LEU A 70 -5.74 -0.10 -13.44
N ASN A 71 -4.50 0.07 -13.88
CA ASN A 71 -3.41 -0.84 -13.56
C ASN A 71 -2.07 -0.12 -13.66
N GLY A 72 -1.05 -0.70 -13.04
CA GLY A 72 0.32 -0.16 -13.04
C GLY A 72 1.15 -0.78 -11.92
N ASN A 73 2.20 -0.07 -11.51
CA ASN A 73 3.01 -0.41 -10.35
C ASN A 73 2.91 0.71 -9.31
N THR A 74 3.04 0.36 -8.03
CA THR A 74 3.15 1.35 -6.96
C THR A 74 4.41 2.19 -7.13
N SER A 75 4.30 3.48 -6.85
CA SER A 75 5.43 4.41 -6.94
C SER A 75 6.47 4.15 -5.85
N THR A 76 7.58 4.92 -5.83
CA THR A 76 8.56 4.90 -4.73
C THR A 76 7.99 5.34 -3.38
N SER A 77 6.87 6.06 -3.37
CA SER A 77 6.10 6.41 -2.15
C SER A 77 5.00 5.39 -1.83
N GLY A 78 4.90 4.29 -2.60
CA GLY A 78 3.87 3.26 -2.45
C GLY A 78 2.52 3.65 -3.06
N GLU A 79 2.45 4.71 -3.86
CA GLU A 79 1.19 5.24 -4.38
C GLU A 79 0.61 4.37 -5.51
N PHE A 80 -0.70 4.17 -5.49
CA PHE A 80 -1.49 3.57 -6.58
C PHE A 80 -2.75 4.38 -6.85
N GLN A 81 -3.34 4.17 -8.03
CA GLN A 81 -4.52 4.90 -8.48
C GLN A 81 -5.78 4.02 -8.46
N TYR A 82 -6.92 4.58 -8.05
CA TYR A 82 -8.19 3.87 -8.01
C TYR A 82 -9.39 4.81 -8.23
N LEU A 83 -10.56 4.26 -8.58
CA LEU A 83 -11.84 4.96 -8.53
C LEU A 83 -12.61 4.57 -7.26
N PRO A 84 -13.43 5.47 -6.67
CA PRO A 84 -14.29 5.13 -5.56
C PRO A 84 -15.16 3.89 -5.85
N GLY A 85 -15.09 2.89 -4.97
CA GLY A 85 -15.80 1.62 -5.12
C GLY A 85 -15.03 0.52 -5.84
N ASP A 86 -13.79 0.78 -6.29
CA ASP A 86 -12.95 -0.26 -6.85
C ASP A 86 -12.55 -1.32 -5.82
N MET A 87 -12.46 -2.57 -6.28
CA MET A 87 -11.61 -3.57 -5.67
C MET A 87 -10.25 -3.54 -6.36
N ILE A 88 -9.18 -3.69 -5.58
CA ILE A 88 -7.80 -3.66 -6.04
C ILE A 88 -7.18 -5.03 -5.77
N THR A 89 -6.56 -5.59 -6.79
CA THR A 89 -5.68 -6.75 -6.68
C THR A 89 -4.24 -6.27 -6.84
N PHE A 90 -3.43 -6.40 -5.80
CA PHE A 90 -1.99 -6.15 -5.87
C PHE A 90 -1.27 -7.42 -6.34
N SER A 91 -0.11 -7.26 -6.98
CA SER A 91 0.73 -8.37 -7.39
C SER A 91 2.21 -8.12 -7.14
N ILE A 92 2.94 -9.21 -6.93
CA ILE A 92 4.40 -9.22 -6.80
C ILE A 92 4.92 -10.20 -7.86
N GLY A 93 5.41 -9.66 -8.98
CA GLY A 93 5.65 -10.48 -10.17
C GLY A 93 4.36 -11.13 -10.67
N ASN A 94 4.34 -12.45 -10.69
CA ASN A 94 3.20 -13.29 -11.06
C ASN A 94 2.32 -13.73 -9.88
N ILE A 95 2.64 -13.32 -8.65
CA ILE A 95 1.86 -13.66 -7.46
C ILE A 95 0.80 -12.58 -7.22
N GLU A 96 -0.48 -12.95 -7.33
CA GLU A 96 -1.59 -12.08 -6.96
C GLU A 96 -1.89 -12.17 -5.45
N LEU A 97 -2.09 -11.02 -4.82
CA LEU A 97 -2.55 -10.90 -3.45
C LEU A 97 -4.08 -10.86 -3.39
N PRO A 98 -4.71 -11.22 -2.25
CA PRO A 98 -6.16 -11.16 -2.10
C PRO A 98 -6.72 -9.76 -2.40
N PRO A 99 -7.85 -9.65 -3.12
CA PRO A 99 -8.41 -8.37 -3.50
C PRO A 99 -8.99 -7.63 -2.29
N VAL A 100 -8.82 -6.31 -2.27
CA VAL A 100 -9.28 -5.42 -1.19
C VAL A 100 -9.94 -4.16 -1.73
N PRO A 101 -10.86 -3.52 -0.98
CA PRO A 101 -11.44 -2.24 -1.40
C PRO A 101 -10.37 -1.16 -1.54
N GLY A 102 -10.53 -0.28 -2.53
CA GLY A 102 -9.69 0.90 -2.68
C GLY A 102 -9.95 1.95 -1.61
N ASP A 103 -8.85 2.41 -1.01
CA ASP A 103 -8.84 3.35 0.11
C ASP A 103 -7.56 4.20 0.07
N ASP A 104 -7.51 5.25 0.89
CA ASP A 104 -6.36 6.15 1.02
C ASP A 104 -5.11 5.39 1.53
N PHE A 105 -5.33 4.36 2.36
CA PHE A 105 -4.30 3.44 2.82
C PHE A 105 -4.79 2.00 2.70
N VAL A 106 -4.00 1.17 2.02
CA VAL A 106 -4.22 -0.26 1.93
C VAL A 106 -3.05 -0.97 2.60
N THR A 107 -3.35 -1.93 3.45
CA THR A 107 -2.37 -2.71 4.23
C THR A 107 -2.64 -4.20 4.05
N PRO A 108 -1.62 -5.07 4.21
CA PRO A 108 -1.82 -6.52 4.20
C PRO A 108 -2.87 -7.02 5.19
N LEU A 109 -3.13 -6.29 6.29
CA LEU A 109 -4.16 -6.63 7.27
C LEU A 109 -5.57 -6.71 6.65
N GLN A 110 -5.87 -5.86 5.66
CA GLN A 110 -7.15 -5.86 4.94
C GLN A 110 -7.33 -7.07 4.02
N MET A 111 -6.24 -7.78 3.68
CA MET A 111 -6.26 -8.99 2.85
C MET A 111 -6.59 -10.26 3.67
N GLY A 112 -6.57 -10.15 4.99
CA GLY A 112 -7.00 -11.18 5.94
C GLY A 112 -8.52 -11.35 5.98
N THR A 113 -8.97 -12.33 6.75
CA THR A 113 -10.41 -12.68 6.85
C THR A 113 -11.17 -11.89 7.91
N THR A 114 -10.47 -11.38 8.94
CA THR A 114 -11.08 -10.84 10.17
C THR A 114 -10.42 -9.58 10.70
N GLY A 115 -9.50 -8.95 9.94
CA GLY A 115 -8.67 -7.84 10.44
C GLY A 115 -7.79 -8.25 11.63
N ASN A 116 -7.58 -9.56 11.81
CA ASN A 116 -6.73 -10.12 12.84
C ASN A 116 -5.27 -10.12 12.37
N VAL A 117 -4.39 -9.51 13.17
CA VAL A 117 -2.95 -9.47 12.89
C VAL A 117 -2.30 -10.85 12.96
N ASP A 118 -2.91 -11.79 13.69
CA ASP A 118 -2.45 -13.17 13.82
C ASP A 118 -3.04 -14.09 12.73
N ASP A 119 -3.77 -13.54 11.75
CA ASP A 119 -4.27 -14.32 10.61
C ASP A 119 -3.06 -14.88 9.82
N PRO A 120 -2.94 -16.22 9.67
CA PRO A 120 -1.82 -16.82 8.94
C PRO A 120 -1.65 -16.27 7.52
N ARG A 121 -2.74 -15.86 6.88
CA ARG A 121 -2.69 -15.21 5.56
C ARG A 121 -1.97 -13.87 5.63
N VAL A 122 -2.30 -13.03 6.60
CA VAL A 122 -1.67 -11.72 6.79
C VAL A 122 -0.18 -11.91 7.06
N ILE A 123 0.18 -12.84 7.95
CA ILE A 123 1.57 -13.16 8.27
C ILE A 123 2.34 -13.61 7.03
N LYS A 124 1.80 -14.53 6.22
CA LYS A 124 2.47 -15.02 5.01
C LYS A 124 2.67 -13.93 3.95
N ILE A 125 1.72 -13.01 3.81
CA ILE A 125 1.84 -11.85 2.89
C ILE A 125 2.94 -10.91 3.38
N LEU A 126 2.96 -10.58 4.67
CA LEU A 126 4.01 -9.74 5.27
C LEU A 126 5.40 -10.37 5.12
N GLN A 127 5.51 -11.68 5.37
CA GLN A 127 6.75 -12.44 5.18
C GLN A 127 7.20 -12.42 3.72
N LEU A 128 6.29 -12.59 2.76
CA LEU A 128 6.60 -12.51 1.34
C LEU A 128 7.17 -11.14 0.97
N LEU A 129 6.47 -10.06 1.36
CA LEU A 129 6.90 -8.68 1.09
C LEU A 129 8.31 -8.41 1.64
N GLN A 130 8.57 -8.78 2.90
CA GLN A 130 9.88 -8.58 3.53
C GLN A 130 10.97 -9.48 2.96
N SER A 131 10.62 -10.67 2.44
CA SER A 131 11.61 -11.58 1.84
C SER A 131 12.11 -11.13 0.46
N ILE A 132 11.32 -10.32 -0.24
CA ILE A 132 11.61 -9.81 -1.58
C ILE A 132 12.31 -8.45 -1.55
N ASP A 133 12.20 -7.75 -0.42
CA ASP A 133 12.77 -6.44 -0.23
C ASP A 133 14.25 -6.40 -0.65
N SER A 134 14.56 -5.53 -1.60
CA SER A 134 15.83 -5.57 -2.35
C SER A 134 17.08 -5.36 -1.49
N ASP A 135 16.96 -4.64 -0.36
CA ASP A 135 18.05 -4.41 0.57
C ASP A 135 17.87 -5.16 1.91
N GLY A 136 16.72 -5.81 2.10
CA GLY A 136 16.38 -6.55 3.31
C GLY A 136 16.23 -5.68 4.56
N ILE A 137 15.91 -4.39 4.42
CA ILE A 137 15.70 -3.44 5.52
C ILE A 137 14.29 -2.83 5.44
N PRO A 138 13.24 -3.56 5.90
CA PRO A 138 11.86 -3.11 5.76
C PRO A 138 11.56 -1.75 6.41
N ASP A 139 12.34 -1.33 7.42
CA ASP A 139 12.17 -0.06 8.13
C ASP A 139 12.33 1.18 7.22
N ASN A 140 13.02 1.05 6.07
CA ASN A 140 13.24 2.15 5.12
C ASN A 140 12.25 2.16 3.93
N GLY A 141 11.30 1.22 3.91
CA GLY A 141 10.47 0.92 2.75
C GLY A 141 10.62 -0.55 2.35
N ILE A 142 9.77 -1.01 1.43
CA ILE A 142 9.90 -2.30 0.79
C ILE A 142 10.01 -2.05 -0.69
N THR A 143 11.12 -2.41 -1.31
CA THR A 143 11.33 -2.24 -2.75
C THR A 143 11.23 -3.59 -3.45
N ILE A 144 10.19 -3.76 -4.27
CA ILE A 144 10.03 -4.92 -5.15
C ILE A 144 10.92 -4.72 -6.38
N PRO A 145 11.94 -5.58 -6.61
CA PRO A 145 12.79 -5.47 -7.79
C PRO A 145 12.00 -5.79 -9.07
N SER A 146 12.35 -5.13 -10.17
CA SER A 146 11.72 -5.36 -11.47
C SER A 146 11.87 -6.79 -11.99
N GLU A 147 12.91 -7.49 -11.53
CA GLU A 147 13.21 -8.89 -11.82
C GLU A 147 12.60 -9.86 -10.80
N ALA A 148 11.68 -9.41 -9.94
CA ALA A 148 10.85 -10.29 -9.12
C ALA A 148 9.91 -11.11 -10.02
N ASP A 149 10.47 -12.04 -10.77
CA ASP A 149 9.79 -13.06 -11.53
C ASP A 149 10.06 -14.37 -10.80
N PHE A 150 9.03 -14.97 -10.21
CA PHE A 150 9.20 -16.22 -9.45
C PHE A 150 9.27 -17.38 -10.44
N PRO A 151 10.44 -18.06 -10.60
CA PRO A 151 10.57 -19.18 -11.50
C PRO A 151 9.82 -20.38 -10.90
N GLY A 152 8.52 -20.48 -11.17
CA GLY A 152 7.72 -21.53 -10.55
C GLY A 152 6.23 -21.37 -10.73
N SER A 153 5.74 -21.71 -11.93
CA SER A 153 4.36 -22.10 -12.26
C SER A 153 3.25 -21.07 -11.98
N GLY A 154 2.31 -20.92 -12.91
CA GLY A 154 1.03 -20.22 -12.71
C GLY A 154 0.10 -20.93 -11.72
N ASN A 155 0.61 -21.37 -10.58
CA ASN A 155 -0.13 -21.86 -9.43
C ASN A 155 -0.26 -20.70 -8.45
N ALA A 156 -1.49 -20.19 -8.30
CA ALA A 156 -1.79 -19.19 -7.29
C ALA A 156 -1.27 -19.66 -5.92
N ILE A 157 -0.41 -18.85 -5.28
CA ILE A 157 -0.02 -19.11 -3.90
C ILE A 157 -1.27 -18.94 -3.04
N ASP A 158 -1.75 -20.03 -2.45
CA ASP A 158 -2.85 -19.95 -1.49
C ASP A 158 -2.31 -19.52 -0.11
N PHE A 159 -2.36 -18.22 0.15
CA PHE A 159 -2.01 -17.64 1.45
C PHE A 159 -2.97 -18.08 2.57
N GLY A 160 -4.14 -18.64 2.25
CA GLY A 160 -5.12 -19.14 3.22
C GLY A 160 -4.95 -20.61 3.61
N ALA A 161 -4.05 -21.36 2.95
CA ALA A 161 -3.86 -22.76 3.26
C ALA A 161 -3.37 -22.93 4.71
N ASN A 162 -4.14 -23.69 5.48
CA ASN A 162 -3.76 -24.16 6.81
C ASN A 162 -2.57 -25.12 6.67
N GLU A 163 -1.59 -25.03 7.57
CA GLU A 163 -0.33 -25.82 7.54
C GLU A 163 -0.52 -27.35 7.73
N ALA A 164 -1.72 -27.88 7.51
CA ALA A 164 -2.03 -29.29 7.59
C ALA A 164 -1.71 -30.07 6.29
N GLU A 165 -1.26 -29.42 5.22
CA GLU A 165 -0.99 -30.05 3.92
C GLU A 165 0.44 -29.84 3.36
N PHE A 166 1.44 -29.67 4.23
CA PHE A 166 2.85 -29.78 3.84
C PHE A 166 3.57 -30.90 4.59
#